data_AF-A0A7V7WH11-F1
#
_entry.id   AF-A0A7V7WH11-F1
#
_cell.length_a   1.000
_cell.length_b   1.000
_cell.length_c   1.000
_cell.angle_alpha   90.00
_cell.angle_beta   90.00
_cell.angle_gamma   90.00
#
_symmetry.space_group_name_H-M   'P 1'
#
loop_
_entity.id
_entity.type
_entity.pdbx_description
1 polymer ?
#
loop_
_entity_poly.entity_id
_entity_poly.type
_entity_poly.pdbx_seq_one_letter_code
_entity_poly.pdbx_strand_id
1 'polypeptide(L)'
;VWLNGMEVTQFTYFQQVGGLDCSPILGEITYGIERLAMYLQGVENVFDLVWTEMGSGTHRQRLTYGDVYKQNEVEQSTYNFEHSNVDMLFAHFSDYEREAKALMAQALALPAYEMVLKAAHSFNLLDARGAISVTERAAYIGRIRNLARAVAQSYYESRERLGFPMCRGGEGEANED
;
A
#
# COMPACT_ATOMS: atom_id res chain seq x y z
N VAL A 1 1.70 18.15 3.47
CA VAL A 1 1.98 19.41 2.73
C VAL A 1 0.74 19.79 1.95
N TRP A 2 0.26 21.00 2.18
CA TRP A 2 -0.93 21.54 1.53
C TRP A 2 -0.51 22.51 0.43
N LEU A 3 -1.14 22.40 -0.73
CA LEU A 3 -0.95 23.29 -1.86
C LEU A 3 -2.33 23.78 -2.28
N ASN A 4 -2.57 25.09 -2.14
CA ASN A 4 -3.85 25.76 -2.41
C ASN A 4 -5.09 25.06 -1.80
N GLY A 5 -4.96 24.57 -0.56
CA GLY A 5 -6.05 23.91 0.15
C GLY A 5 -6.29 22.44 -0.22
N MET A 6 -5.44 21.84 -1.05
CA MET A 6 -5.44 20.40 -1.33
C MET A 6 -4.22 19.72 -0.69
N GLU A 7 -4.42 18.57 -0.04
CA GLU A 7 -3.32 17.74 0.45
C GLU A 7 -2.67 17.04 -0.74
N VAL A 8 -1.39 17.35 -0.99
CA VAL A 8 -0.64 16.83 -2.17
C VAL A 8 0.53 15.92 -1.79
N THR A 9 0.97 15.95 -0.53
CA THR A 9 2.11 15.14 -0.08
C THR A 9 2.02 14.85 1.41
N GLN A 10 2.32 13.61 1.81
CA GLN A 10 2.50 13.21 3.20
C GLN A 10 3.99 12.96 3.48
N PHE A 11 4.46 13.46 4.62
CA PHE A 11 5.82 13.20 5.14
C PHE A 11 5.67 12.41 6.44
N THR A 12 6.32 11.26 6.52
CA THR A 12 6.27 10.40 7.69
C THR A 12 7.68 9.97 8.09
N TYR A 13 8.03 10.16 9.35
CA TYR A 13 9.28 9.65 9.92
C TYR A 13 8.97 8.42 10.78
N PHE A 14 9.25 7.24 10.26
CA PHE A 14 8.99 5.99 10.96
C PHE A 14 10.00 5.80 12.09
N GLN A 15 9.48 5.85 13.32
CA GLN A 15 10.21 5.41 14.51
C GLN A 15 10.15 3.88 14.64
N GLN A 16 9.03 3.29 14.25
CA GLN A 16 8.80 1.85 14.30
C GLN A 16 8.10 1.34 13.04
N VAL A 17 8.52 0.17 12.55
CA VAL A 17 7.86 -0.57 11.47
C VAL A 17 7.66 -2.01 11.90
N GLY A 18 6.43 -2.51 11.81
CA GLY A 18 6.13 -3.88 12.27
C GLY A 18 6.44 -4.12 13.75
N GLY A 19 6.48 -3.05 14.57
CA GLY A 19 6.85 -3.11 15.98
C GLY A 19 8.36 -3.16 16.26
N LEU A 20 9.20 -3.07 15.22
CA LEU A 20 10.65 -2.97 15.32
C LEU A 20 11.09 -1.51 15.24
N ASP A 21 12.04 -1.11 16.09
CA ASP A 21 12.61 0.23 16.05
C ASP A 21 13.47 0.44 14.80
N CYS A 22 13.32 1.59 14.15
CA CYS A 22 14.10 1.96 12.98
C CYS A 22 15.39 2.67 13.40
N SER A 23 16.54 2.13 13.00
CA SER A 23 17.85 2.77 13.16
C SER A 23 18.66 2.66 11.86
N PRO A 24 18.87 3.77 11.12
CA PRO A 24 18.36 5.12 11.38
C PRO A 24 16.83 5.24 11.19
N ILE A 25 16.25 6.34 11.67
CA ILE A 25 14.84 6.69 11.41
C ILE A 25 14.61 6.78 9.91
N LEU A 26 13.56 6.12 9.41
CA LEU A 26 13.23 6.10 8.00
C LEU A 26 12.27 7.24 7.65
N GLY A 27 12.62 8.05 6.65
CA GLY A 27 11.75 9.06 6.08
C GLY A 27 10.98 8.52 4.88
N GLU A 28 9.66 8.68 4.87
CA GLU A 28 8.78 8.42 3.74
C GLU A 28 8.16 9.73 3.25
N ILE A 29 8.17 9.89 1.92
CA ILE A 29 7.51 10.98 1.21
C ILE A 29 6.53 10.36 0.22
N THR A 30 5.24 10.60 0.42
CA THR A 30 4.16 10.03 -0.39
C THR A 30 3.46 11.14 -1.15
N TYR A 31 3.51 11.09 -2.49
CA TYR A 31 2.92 12.10 -3.37
C TYR A 31 1.54 11.66 -3.88
N GLY A 32 0.55 12.54 -3.80
CA GLY A 32 -0.72 12.38 -4.50
C GLY A 32 -0.56 12.81 -5.96
N ILE A 33 -0.12 11.90 -6.82
CA ILE A 33 0.29 12.22 -8.20
C ILE A 33 -0.84 12.85 -9.03
N GLU A 34 -2.07 12.38 -8.87
CA GLU A 34 -3.24 12.90 -9.58
C GLU A 34 -3.51 14.35 -9.16
N ARG A 35 -3.48 14.65 -7.86
CA ARG A 35 -3.69 16.00 -7.34
C ARG A 35 -2.60 16.97 -7.79
N LEU A 36 -1.35 16.53 -7.79
CA LEU A 36 -0.22 17.32 -8.30
C LEU A 36 -0.39 17.61 -9.79
N ALA A 37 -0.73 16.60 -10.59
CA ALA A 37 -0.93 16.76 -12.02
C ALA A 37 -2.15 17.64 -12.34
N MET A 38 -3.24 17.51 -11.60
CA MET A 38 -4.42 18.39 -11.70
C MET A 38 -4.02 19.85 -11.49
N TYR A 39 -3.22 20.12 -10.45
CA TYR A 39 -2.73 21.45 -10.17
C TYR A 39 -1.83 21.99 -11.29
N LEU A 40 -0.88 21.18 -11.77
CA LEU A 40 0.04 21.57 -12.85
C LEU A 40 -0.68 21.83 -14.18
N GLN A 41 -1.76 21.10 -14.46
CA GLN A 41 -2.55 21.25 -15.69
C GLN A 41 -3.72 22.24 -15.54
N GLY A 42 -3.97 22.76 -14.33
CA GLY A 42 -5.07 23.70 -14.06
C GLY A 42 -6.45 23.09 -14.24
N VAL A 43 -6.63 21.80 -13.94
CA VAL A 43 -7.92 21.10 -14.03
C VAL A 43 -8.47 20.78 -12.64
N GLU A 44 -9.78 20.94 -12.45
CA GLU A 44 -10.44 20.72 -11.15
C GLU A 44 -10.99 19.29 -10.99
N ASN A 45 -11.11 18.56 -12.09
CA ASN A 45 -11.62 17.19 -12.12
C ASN A 45 -10.53 16.23 -12.59
N VAL A 46 -10.30 15.17 -11.83
CA VAL A 46 -9.27 14.16 -12.14
C VAL A 46 -9.51 13.50 -13.50
N PHE A 47 -10.75 13.34 -13.93
CA PHE A 47 -11.05 12.67 -15.20
C PHE A 47 -10.69 13.53 -16.42
N ASP A 48 -10.59 14.85 -16.25
CA ASP A 48 -10.22 15.78 -17.32
C ASP A 48 -8.69 15.94 -17.46
N LEU A 49 -7.92 15.33 -16.54
CA LEU A 49 -6.47 15.33 -16.55
C LEU A 49 -5.95 14.69 -17.84
N VAL A 50 -4.99 15.32 -18.50
CA VAL A 50 -4.32 14.79 -19.68
C VAL A 50 -3.33 13.72 -19.26
N TRP A 51 -3.60 12.47 -19.63
CA TRP A 51 -2.74 11.32 -19.37
C TRP A 51 -1.53 11.31 -20.29
N THR A 52 -1.76 11.48 -21.59
CA THR A 52 -0.70 11.59 -22.59
C THR A 52 -1.20 12.34 -23.83
N GLU A 53 -0.26 12.93 -24.57
CA GLU A 53 -0.51 13.50 -25.88
C GLU A 53 0.37 12.80 -26.91
N MET A 54 -0.26 12.26 -27.95
CA MET A 54 0.41 11.48 -29.00
C MET A 54 0.27 12.16 -30.35
N GLY A 55 1.28 11.98 -31.21
CA GLY A 55 1.31 12.50 -32.58
C GLY A 55 2.23 13.70 -32.80
N SER A 56 2.44 14.05 -34.07
CA SER A 56 3.33 15.15 -34.50
C SER A 56 2.66 15.98 -35.59
N GLY A 57 2.88 17.30 -35.59
CA GLY A 57 2.28 18.21 -36.57
C GLY A 57 0.81 18.52 -36.26
N THR A 58 -0.04 18.52 -37.28
CA THR A 58 -1.48 18.86 -37.19
C THR A 58 -2.35 17.77 -36.58
N HIS A 59 -1.81 16.57 -36.38
CA HIS A 59 -2.52 15.44 -35.78
C HIS A 59 -1.98 15.19 -34.37
N ARG A 60 -2.47 15.97 -33.40
CA ARG A 60 -2.29 15.68 -31.96
C ARG A 60 -3.54 15.00 -31.44
N GLN A 61 -3.37 13.83 -30.84
CA GLN A 61 -4.40 13.14 -30.08
C GLN A 61 -4.10 13.29 -28.60
N ARG A 62 -5.11 13.70 -27.84
CA ARG A 62 -5.06 13.82 -26.39
C ARG A 62 -5.81 12.64 -25.77
N LEU A 63 -5.18 11.95 -24.83
CA LEU A 63 -5.80 10.93 -24.01
C LEU A 63 -5.94 11.47 -22.59
N THR A 64 -7.13 11.39 -22.02
CA THR A 64 -7.41 11.85 -20.66
C THR A 64 -7.36 10.70 -19.66
N TYR A 65 -7.25 11.02 -18.37
CA TYR A 65 -7.36 10.06 -17.29
C TYR A 65 -8.74 9.39 -17.28
N GLY A 66 -9.79 10.14 -17.64
CA GLY A 66 -11.14 9.63 -17.84
C GLY A 66 -11.21 8.52 -18.89
N ASP A 67 -10.54 8.70 -20.02
CA ASP A 67 -10.50 7.68 -21.09
C ASP A 67 -9.87 6.36 -20.62
N VAL A 68 -8.96 6.41 -19.65
CA VAL A 68 -8.22 5.23 -19.17
C VAL A 68 -8.88 4.60 -17.95
N TYR A 69 -9.32 5.40 -16.97
CA TYR A 69 -9.69 4.90 -15.64
C TYR A 69 -11.16 5.12 -15.26
N LYS A 70 -11.96 5.89 -16.02
CA LYS A 70 -13.34 6.16 -15.61
C LYS A 70 -14.18 4.90 -15.52
N GLN A 71 -14.05 4.00 -16.50
CA GLN A 71 -14.73 2.71 -16.50
C GLN A 71 -14.29 1.85 -15.31
N ASN A 72 -12.97 1.74 -15.08
CA ASN A 72 -12.43 1.00 -13.94
C ASN A 72 -12.97 1.52 -12.61
N GLU A 73 -13.03 2.84 -12.41
CA GLU A 73 -13.52 3.42 -11.16
C GLU A 73 -14.99 3.09 -10.89
N VAL A 74 -15.83 3.13 -11.93
CA VAL A 74 -17.25 2.76 -11.85
C VAL A 74 -17.38 1.28 -11.51
N GLU A 75 -16.73 0.41 -12.29
CA GLU A 75 -16.83 -1.04 -12.11
C GLU A 75 -16.28 -1.51 -10.76
N GLN A 76 -15.13 -0.98 -10.33
CA GLN A 76 -14.54 -1.30 -9.04
C GLN A 76 -15.40 -0.81 -7.89
N SER A 77 -15.98 0.39 -7.99
CA SER A 77 -16.91 0.89 -6.96
C SER A 77 -18.14 0.01 -6.86
N THR A 78 -18.80 -0.30 -7.98
CA THR A 78 -19.97 -1.19 -7.99
C THR A 78 -19.61 -2.57 -7.43
N TYR A 79 -18.47 -3.15 -7.79
CA TYR A 79 -18.01 -4.41 -7.19
C TYR A 79 -17.79 -4.28 -5.68
N ASN A 80 -17.02 -3.28 -5.23
CA ASN A 80 -16.62 -3.12 -3.84
C ASN A 80 -17.78 -2.84 -2.89
N PHE A 81 -18.83 -2.15 -3.36
CA PHE A 81 -19.97 -1.77 -2.52
C PHE A 81 -21.18 -2.70 -2.70
N GLU A 82 -21.40 -3.27 -3.89
CA GLU A 82 -22.68 -3.93 -4.22
C GLU A 82 -22.54 -5.42 -4.54
N HIS A 83 -21.46 -5.84 -5.22
CA HIS A 83 -21.38 -7.19 -5.80
C HIS A 83 -20.32 -8.12 -5.23
N SER A 84 -19.34 -7.65 -4.44
CA SER A 84 -18.31 -8.53 -3.90
C SER A 84 -18.93 -9.57 -2.95
N ASN A 85 -18.45 -10.82 -3.05
CA ASN A 85 -19.02 -11.95 -2.32
C ASN A 85 -18.45 -12.00 -0.90
N VAL A 86 -19.29 -11.66 0.07
CA VAL A 86 -18.91 -11.56 1.49
C VAL A 86 -18.42 -12.89 2.07
N ASP A 87 -19.13 -13.99 1.82
CA ASP A 87 -18.77 -15.31 2.35
C ASP A 87 -17.40 -15.77 1.81
N MET A 88 -17.18 -15.56 0.50
CA MET A 88 -15.90 -15.85 -0.14
C MET A 88 -14.78 -15.01 0.45
N LEU A 89 -15.01 -13.71 0.70
CA LEU A 89 -14.01 -12.81 1.27
C LEU A 89 -13.65 -13.17 2.72
N PHE A 90 -14.62 -13.60 3.54
CA PHE A 90 -14.34 -14.11 4.88
C PHE A 90 -13.50 -15.40 4.86
N ALA A 91 -13.84 -16.33 3.95
CA ALA A 91 -13.05 -17.54 3.74
C ALA A 91 -11.62 -17.20 3.31
N HIS A 92 -11.47 -16.33 2.31
CA HIS A 92 -10.16 -15.85 1.83
C HIS A 92 -9.34 -15.19 2.94
N PHE A 93 -9.92 -14.29 3.73
CA PHE A 93 -9.22 -13.68 4.86
C PHE A 93 -8.65 -14.75 5.79
N SER A 94 -9.46 -15.77 6.12
CA SER A 94 -9.10 -16.83 7.04
C SER A 94 -8.03 -17.76 6.46
N ASP A 95 -8.12 -18.05 5.16
CA ASP A 95 -7.14 -18.84 4.42
C ASP A 95 -5.78 -18.12 4.33
N TYR A 96 -5.78 -16.84 3.97
CA TYR A 96 -4.56 -16.04 3.91
C TYR A 96 -3.91 -15.86 5.28
N GLU A 97 -4.69 -15.64 6.35
CA GLU A 97 -4.14 -15.60 7.70
C GLU A 97 -3.47 -16.93 8.09
N ARG A 98 -4.13 -18.05 7.81
CA ARG A 98 -3.61 -19.38 8.13
C ARG A 98 -2.34 -19.68 7.34
N GLU A 99 -2.35 -19.39 6.05
CA GLU A 99 -1.20 -19.60 5.16
C GLU A 99 -0.01 -18.72 5.55
N ALA A 100 -0.24 -17.44 5.88
CA ALA A 100 0.80 -16.55 6.40
C ALA A 100 1.51 -17.16 7.62
N LYS A 101 0.73 -17.70 8.58
CA LYS A 101 1.26 -18.36 9.78
C LYS A 101 2.06 -19.61 9.44
N ALA A 102 1.58 -20.44 8.52
CA ALA A 102 2.27 -21.65 8.08
C ALA A 102 3.61 -21.33 7.39
N LEU A 103 3.64 -20.32 6.53
CA LEU A 103 4.85 -19.86 5.83
C LEU A 103 5.88 -19.25 6.79
N MET A 104 5.43 -18.47 7.78
CA MET A 104 6.31 -17.95 8.84
C MET A 104 6.97 -19.08 9.65
N ALA A 105 6.24 -20.15 9.96
CA ALA A 105 6.79 -21.32 10.66
C ALA A 105 7.90 -22.03 9.86
N GLN A 106 7.92 -21.85 8.54
CA GLN A 106 8.97 -22.35 7.64
C GLN A 106 10.07 -21.30 7.36
N ALA A 107 10.06 -20.17 8.08
CA ALA A 107 10.95 -19.03 7.88
C ALA A 107 10.91 -18.41 6.47
N LEU A 108 9.76 -18.51 5.80
CA LEU A 108 9.51 -17.93 4.47
C LEU A 108 8.81 -16.57 4.59
N ALA A 109 9.55 -15.56 5.08
CA ALA A 109 8.99 -14.24 5.42
C ALA A 109 8.39 -13.49 4.21
N LEU A 110 9.03 -13.55 3.04
CA LEU A 110 8.55 -12.83 1.85
C LEU A 110 7.22 -13.39 1.31
N PRO A 111 7.06 -14.72 1.09
CA PRO A 111 5.74 -15.28 0.77
C PRO A 111 4.68 -15.03 1.86
N ALA A 112 5.07 -15.09 3.14
CA ALA A 112 4.15 -14.79 4.23
C ALA A 112 3.64 -13.34 4.16
N TYR A 113 4.50 -12.38 3.80
CA TYR A 113 4.12 -10.99 3.60
C TYR A 113 3.05 -10.81 2.52
N GLU A 114 3.17 -11.52 1.38
CA GLU A 114 2.15 -11.48 0.34
C GLU A 114 0.78 -11.95 0.83
N MET A 115 0.74 -12.98 1.70
CA MET A 115 -0.51 -13.41 2.31
C MET A 115 -1.10 -12.35 3.24
N VAL A 116 -0.27 -11.61 3.98
CA VAL A 116 -0.73 -10.49 4.81
C VAL A 116 -1.35 -9.39 3.96
N LEU A 117 -0.74 -9.05 2.81
CA LEU A 117 -1.31 -8.07 1.87
C LEU A 117 -2.67 -8.52 1.34
N LYS A 118 -2.81 -9.80 0.96
CA LYS A 118 -4.08 -10.37 0.50
C LYS A 118 -5.15 -10.37 1.59
N ALA A 119 -4.78 -10.70 2.83
CA ALA A 119 -5.69 -10.63 3.98
C ALA A 119 -6.15 -9.18 4.23
N ALA A 120 -5.22 -8.21 4.21
CA ALA A 120 -5.54 -6.80 4.39
C ALA A 120 -6.47 -6.27 3.29
N HIS A 121 -6.22 -6.64 2.03
CA HIS A 121 -7.10 -6.26 0.92
C HIS A 121 -8.49 -6.91 1.04
N SER A 122 -8.57 -8.19 1.39
CA SER A 122 -9.86 -8.88 1.62
C SER A 122 -10.66 -8.22 2.73
N PHE A 123 -9.99 -7.79 3.81
CA PHE A 123 -10.61 -6.99 4.86
C PHE A 123 -11.15 -5.64 4.35
N ASN A 124 -10.39 -4.91 3.53
CA ASN A 124 -10.87 -3.64 2.98
C ASN A 124 -12.13 -3.82 2.13
N LEU A 125 -12.22 -4.91 1.35
CA LEU A 125 -13.43 -5.24 0.59
C LEU A 125 -14.61 -5.56 1.50
N LEU A 126 -14.39 -6.34 2.57
CA LEU A 126 -15.42 -6.62 3.57
C LEU A 126 -15.90 -5.35 4.30
N ASP A 127 -14.99 -4.44 4.64
CA ASP A 127 -15.29 -3.14 5.27
C ASP A 127 -16.12 -2.26 4.31
N ALA A 128 -15.71 -2.18 3.04
CA ALA A 128 -16.46 -1.44 2.01
C ALA A 128 -17.88 -1.98 1.78
N ARG A 129 -18.07 -3.30 1.87
CA ARG A 129 -19.40 -3.93 1.79
C ARG A 129 -20.29 -3.69 3.00
N GLY A 130 -19.77 -3.09 4.07
CA GLY A 130 -20.48 -2.97 5.34
C GLY A 130 -20.76 -4.34 6.01
N ALA A 131 -19.98 -5.37 5.65
CA ALA A 131 -20.15 -6.73 6.17
C ALA A 131 -19.52 -6.94 7.55
N ILE A 132 -18.79 -5.95 8.05
CA ILE A 132 -18.07 -5.99 9.33
C ILE A 132 -18.62 -4.88 10.24
N SER A 133 -19.07 -5.25 11.44
CA SER A 133 -19.49 -4.27 12.45
C SER A 133 -18.30 -3.49 13.02
N VAL A 134 -18.55 -2.35 13.67
CA VAL A 134 -17.50 -1.52 14.29
C VAL A 134 -16.63 -2.32 15.27
N THR A 135 -17.24 -3.22 16.05
CA THR A 135 -16.52 -4.07 17.01
C THR A 135 -15.66 -5.12 16.30
N GLU A 136 -16.19 -5.77 15.27
CA GLU A 136 -15.44 -6.74 14.47
C GLU A 136 -14.28 -6.08 13.72
N ARG A 137 -14.48 -4.86 13.23
CA ARG A 137 -13.45 -4.08 12.52
C ARG A 137 -12.19 -3.93 13.36
N ALA A 138 -12.33 -3.59 14.63
CA ALA A 138 -11.20 -3.49 15.55
C ALA A 138 -10.47 -4.83 15.73
N ALA A 139 -11.22 -5.94 15.80
CA ALA A 139 -10.65 -7.28 15.92
C ALA A 139 -9.87 -7.71 14.65
N TYR A 140 -10.43 -7.47 13.46
CA TYR A 140 -9.75 -7.75 12.19
C TYR A 140 -8.48 -6.91 12.02
N ILE A 141 -8.53 -5.62 12.33
CA ILE A 141 -7.34 -4.75 12.33
C ILE A 141 -6.28 -5.29 13.30
N GLY A 142 -6.69 -5.76 14.48
CA GLY A 142 -5.80 -6.42 15.44
C GLY A 142 -5.12 -7.66 14.86
N ARG A 143 -5.87 -8.54 14.19
CA ARG A 143 -5.33 -9.74 13.52
C ARG A 143 -4.32 -9.39 12.44
N ILE A 144 -4.66 -8.46 11.53
CA ILE A 144 -3.75 -8.00 10.46
C ILE A 144 -2.48 -7.39 11.06
N ARG A 145 -2.61 -6.54 12.09
CA ARG A 145 -1.47 -5.93 12.77
C ARG A 145 -0.54 -6.97 13.39
N ASN A 146 -1.09 -8.00 14.02
CA ASN A 146 -0.30 -9.08 14.61
C ASN A 146 0.44 -9.90 13.55
N LEU A 147 -0.21 -10.18 12.41
CA LEU A 147 0.44 -10.82 11.27
C LEU A 147 1.59 -9.96 10.72
N ALA A 148 1.35 -8.66 10.50
CA ALA A 148 2.36 -7.75 9.98
C ALA A 148 3.60 -7.65 10.91
N ARG A 149 3.38 -7.62 12.23
CA ARG A 149 4.46 -7.67 13.23
C ARG A 149 5.26 -8.97 13.15
N ALA A 150 4.57 -10.11 13.09
CA ALA A 150 5.23 -11.41 13.01
C ALA A 150 6.04 -11.57 11.71
N VAL A 151 5.51 -11.10 10.58
CA VAL A 151 6.24 -11.12 9.30
C VAL A 151 7.45 -10.19 9.32
N ALA A 152 7.34 -8.99 9.90
CA ALA A 152 8.46 -8.07 10.06
C ALA A 152 9.59 -8.70 10.89
N GLN A 153 9.24 -9.32 12.02
CA GLN A 153 10.18 -10.07 12.86
C GLN A 153 10.84 -11.23 12.10
N SER A 154 10.04 -12.05 11.40
CA SER A 154 10.56 -13.17 10.61
C SER A 154 11.51 -12.71 9.50
N TYR A 155 11.21 -11.58 8.85
CA TYR A 155 12.10 -10.98 7.86
C TYR A 155 13.39 -10.47 8.50
N TYR A 156 13.31 -9.77 9.63
CA TYR A 156 14.48 -9.33 10.38
C TYR A 156 15.42 -10.49 10.71
N GLU A 157 14.90 -11.57 11.30
CA GLU A 157 15.65 -12.78 11.61
C GLU A 157 16.26 -13.42 10.36
N SER A 158 15.54 -13.40 9.23
CA SER A 158 16.08 -13.84 7.95
C SER A 158 17.25 -13.00 7.48
N ARG A 159 17.25 -11.68 7.73
CA ARG A 159 18.37 -10.80 7.38
C ARG A 159 19.53 -10.99 8.35
N GLU A 160 19.25 -11.21 9.63
CA GLU A 160 20.24 -11.49 10.67
C GLU A 160 21.00 -12.78 10.38
N ARG A 161 20.32 -13.87 9.99
CA ARG A 161 20.98 -15.12 9.56
C ARG A 161 21.93 -14.95 8.37
N LEU A 162 21.69 -13.94 7.54
CA LEU A 162 22.55 -13.59 6.41
C LEU A 162 23.66 -12.59 6.79
N GLY A 163 23.72 -12.16 8.06
CA GLY A 163 24.65 -11.15 8.55
C GLY A 163 24.38 -9.74 8.01
N PHE A 164 23.10 -9.38 7.81
CA PHE A 164 22.64 -8.08 7.31
C PHE A 164 23.44 -7.57 6.09
N PRO A 165 23.45 -8.28 4.94
CA PRO A 165 24.36 -7.97 3.85
C PRO A 165 24.11 -6.61 3.17
N MET A 166 22.94 -5.99 3.42
CA MET A 166 22.58 -4.64 2.92
C MET A 166 23.04 -3.51 3.86
N CYS A 167 23.53 -3.82 5.05
CA CYS A 167 23.98 -2.82 6.03
C CYS A 167 25.48 -2.51 5.94
N ARG A 168 26.19 -3.05 4.93
CA ARG A 168 27.66 -2.98 4.78
C ARG A 168 28.20 -1.61 4.30
N GLY A 169 27.52 -0.52 4.59
CA GLY A 169 27.92 0.84 4.18
C GLY A 169 27.95 1.87 5.31
N GLY A 170 27.83 1.46 6.58
CA GLY A 170 27.81 2.37 7.73
C GLY A 170 29.11 2.46 8.53
N GLU A 171 30.10 1.61 8.23
CA GLU A 171 31.41 1.61 8.89
C GLU A 171 32.48 2.07 7.89
N GLY A 172 32.68 3.39 7.77
CA GLY A 172 33.81 3.96 7.05
C GLY A 172 33.50 5.24 6.29
N GLU A 173 33.32 6.36 7.00
CA GLU A 173 33.66 7.73 6.56
C GLU A 173 33.41 8.73 7.71
N ALA A 174 33.96 8.43 8.89
CA ALA A 174 34.05 9.37 10.01
C ALA A 174 35.42 9.23 10.68
N ASN A 175 36.47 9.19 9.85
CA ASN A 175 37.85 9.42 10.25
C ASN A 175 38.55 10.01 9.03
N GLU A 176 38.56 11.33 8.94
CA GLU A 176 39.61 12.10 8.27
C GLU A 176 39.67 13.47 8.97
N ASP A 177 40.81 13.63 9.66
CA ASP A 177 41.47 14.79 10.30
C ASP A 177 40.86 16.20 10.21
#